data_AF-A0A842NC85-F1
#
_entry.id   AF-A0A842NC85-F1
#
_cell.length_a   1.000
_cell.length_b   1.000
_cell.length_c   1.000
_cell.angle_alpha   90.00
_cell.angle_beta   90.00
_cell.angle_gamma   90.00
#
_symmetry.space_group_name_H-M   'P 1'
#
loop_
_entity.id
_entity.type
_entity.pdbx_description
1 polymer ?
#
loop_
_entity_poly.entity_id
_entity_poly.type
_entity_poly.pdbx_seq_one_letter_code
_entity_poly.pdbx_strand_id
1 'polypeptide(L)'
;MANKLALSIIISIILTIILVSTVNVGTSLFLNEPEYEKYCDYNARESPIGTYDNITKELCESNDGTWTPQNIQCIKAPCPQGYCDFYQKCNQEYQNALKPYNQTKFYIFAGIGFLLLLVGLFTKENLIQLTGLATGGILVFEGIVTNLENKLVVFISLLLILSIFGVLAYRVINKSNEDSKKKKSGK
;
A
#
# COMPACT_ATOMS: atom_id res chain seq x y z
N MET A 1 26.49 2.77 -33.21
CA MET A 1 25.08 3.24 -33.32
C MET A 1 24.26 2.48 -32.29
N ALA A 2 23.85 3.14 -31.20
CA ALA A 2 22.96 2.49 -30.23
C ALA A 2 21.68 2.04 -30.95
N ASN A 3 21.24 0.81 -30.70
CA ASN A 3 19.98 0.32 -31.23
C ASN A 3 18.86 1.23 -30.70
N LYS A 4 18.10 1.89 -31.58
CA LYS A 4 17.03 2.84 -31.20
C LYS A 4 16.01 2.21 -30.23
N LEU A 5 15.81 0.89 -30.34
CA LEU A 5 14.96 0.13 -29.43
C LEU A 5 15.56 0.04 -28.02
N ALA A 6 16.85 -0.27 -27.91
CA ALA A 6 17.56 -0.34 -26.62
C ALA A 6 17.57 1.02 -25.91
N LEU A 7 17.81 2.10 -26.65
CA LEU A 7 17.74 3.46 -26.11
C LEU A 7 16.34 3.80 -25.57
N SER A 8 15.29 3.43 -26.31
CA SER A 8 13.90 3.69 -25.88
C SER A 8 13.54 2.93 -24.60
N ILE A 9 14.01 1.70 -24.44
CA ILE A 9 13.81 0.91 -23.22
C ILE A 9 14.52 1.56 -22.02
N ILE A 10 15.78 1.96 -22.18
CA ILE A 10 16.56 2.61 -21.10
C ILE A 10 15.86 3.90 -20.64
N ILE A 11 15.44 4.74 -21.58
CA ILE A 11 14.72 5.98 -21.27
C ILE A 11 13.39 5.66 -20.57
N SER A 12 12.66 4.63 -21.01
CA SER A 12 11.41 4.22 -20.38
C SER A 12 11.59 3.79 -18.93
N ILE A 13 12.66 3.05 -18.62
CA ILE A 13 12.98 2.63 -17.25
C ILE A 13 13.28 3.86 -16.37
N ILE A 14 14.13 4.78 -16.86
CA ILE A 14 14.47 6.01 -16.13
C ILE A 14 13.21 6.83 -15.86
N LEU A 15 12.37 7.04 -16.86
CA LEU A 15 11.11 7.77 -16.71
C LEU A 15 10.16 7.08 -15.73
N THR A 16 10.08 5.75 -15.75
CA THR A 16 9.26 4.96 -14.82
C THR A 16 9.71 5.21 -13.37
N ILE A 17 11.02 5.14 -13.11
CA ILE A 17 11.57 5.40 -11.77
C ILE A 17 11.24 6.82 -11.31
N ILE A 18 11.43 7.82 -12.19
CA ILE A 18 11.14 9.22 -11.87
C ILE A 18 9.66 9.42 -11.57
N LEU A 19 8.76 8.86 -12.39
CA LEU A 19 7.32 9.00 -12.19
C LEU A 19 6.83 8.34 -10.91
N VAL A 20 7.26 7.09 -10.63
CA VAL A 20 6.91 6.39 -9.38
C VAL A 20 7.43 7.17 -8.18
N SER A 21 8.67 7.63 -8.23
CA SER A 21 9.27 8.45 -7.17
C SER A 21 8.51 9.77 -6.97
N THR A 22 8.08 10.40 -8.06
CA THR A 22 7.32 11.66 -8.02
C THR A 22 5.95 11.45 -7.36
N VAL A 23 5.26 10.35 -7.65
CA VAL A 23 3.97 10.04 -6.99
C VAL A 23 4.21 9.73 -5.51
N ASN A 24 5.25 8.97 -5.18
CA ASN A 24 5.59 8.67 -3.79
C ASN A 24 5.89 9.93 -2.97
N VAL A 25 6.82 10.76 -3.44
CA VAL A 25 7.14 12.04 -2.78
C VAL A 25 5.95 13.00 -2.82
N GLY A 26 5.20 13.05 -3.91
CA GLY A 26 4.01 13.88 -4.02
C GLY A 26 2.97 13.52 -2.97
N THR A 27 2.71 12.23 -2.76
CA THR A 27 1.75 11.78 -1.75
C THR A 27 2.19 12.08 -0.33
N SER A 28 3.49 11.99 -0.01
CA SER A 28 3.98 12.37 1.33
C SER A 28 3.87 13.87 1.64
N LEU A 29 3.73 14.73 0.62
CA LEU A 29 3.47 16.16 0.82
C LEU A 29 2.01 16.47 1.17
N PHE A 30 1.07 15.64 0.71
CA PHE A 30 -0.37 15.88 0.89
C PHE A 30 -1.02 14.97 1.94
N LEU A 31 -0.42 13.82 2.24
CA LEU A 31 -0.89 12.86 3.23
C LEU A 31 0.12 12.80 4.37
N ASN A 32 -0.30 13.27 5.55
CA ASN A 32 0.48 13.13 6.76
C ASN A 32 0.39 11.69 7.24
N GLU A 33 1.52 10.99 7.23
CA GLU A 33 1.63 9.66 7.79
C GLU A 33 1.44 9.71 9.32
N PRO A 34 0.60 8.85 9.91
CA PRO A 34 0.55 8.75 11.35
C PRO A 34 1.92 8.24 11.84
N GLU A 35 2.54 9.00 12.74
CA GLU A 35 3.78 8.61 13.41
C GLU A 35 3.44 7.81 14.66
N TYR A 36 4.10 6.69 14.87
CA TYR A 36 3.83 5.78 15.98
C TYR A 36 4.02 6.48 17.34
N GLU A 37 5.04 7.32 17.43
CA GLU A 37 5.44 8.07 18.62
C GLU A 37 4.37 9.07 19.09
N LYS A 38 3.48 9.51 18.19
CA LYS A 38 2.34 10.38 18.54
C LYS A 38 1.24 9.65 19.29
N TYR A 39 1.17 8.32 19.16
CA TYR A 39 0.19 7.48 19.84
C TYR A 39 0.83 6.77 21.04
N CYS A 40 2.05 6.28 20.85
CA CYS A 40 2.80 5.50 21.83
C CYS A 40 4.02 6.29 22.28
N ASP A 41 3.84 7.20 23.23
CA ASP A 41 4.96 7.92 23.86
C ASP A 41 5.73 6.98 24.80
N TYR A 42 6.96 6.65 24.39
CA TYR A 42 7.87 5.82 25.18
C TYR A 42 8.31 6.50 26.49
N ASN A 43 8.40 7.82 26.50
CA ASN A 43 8.91 8.58 27.65
C ASN A 43 7.81 8.83 28.69
N ALA A 44 6.55 9.02 28.26
CA ALA A 44 5.43 9.19 29.18
C ALA A 44 5.04 7.91 29.94
N ARG A 45 5.50 6.74 29.46
CA ARG A 45 5.18 5.42 30.03
C ARG A 45 6.34 4.73 30.74
N GLU A 46 7.44 5.46 31.01
CA GLU A 46 8.37 5.11 32.10
C GLU A 46 7.66 5.29 33.45
N SER A 47 6.58 4.54 33.66
CA SER A 47 5.97 4.47 34.97
C SER A 47 7.01 3.85 35.90
N PRO A 48 7.28 4.42 37.08
CA PRO A 48 8.27 3.95 38.05
C PRO A 48 7.78 2.67 38.75
N ILE A 49 7.19 1.75 37.99
CA ILE A 49 6.77 0.44 38.44
C ILE A 49 8.05 -0.38 38.56
N GLY A 50 8.72 -0.18 39.70
CA GLY A 50 9.94 -0.88 40.04
C GLY A 50 9.71 -2.38 39.91
N THR A 51 10.51 -3.02 39.07
CA THR A 51 10.59 -4.48 38.87
C THR A 51 9.26 -5.16 38.49
N TYR A 52 9.27 -5.94 37.41
CA TYR A 52 8.14 -6.72 36.88
C TYR A 52 7.46 -7.67 37.90
N ASP A 53 7.98 -7.79 39.11
CA ASP A 53 7.63 -8.82 40.10
C ASP A 53 6.29 -8.56 40.83
N ASN A 54 5.69 -7.36 40.77
CA ASN A 54 4.48 -7.01 41.55
C ASN A 54 3.39 -6.21 40.80
N ILE A 55 3.31 -6.31 39.46
CA ILE A 55 2.19 -5.67 38.74
C ILE A 55 0.90 -6.46 38.98
N THR A 56 -0.08 -5.82 39.63
CA THR A 56 -1.45 -6.33 39.74
C THR A 56 -2.31 -5.86 38.58
N LYS A 57 -3.45 -6.53 38.37
CA LYS A 57 -4.44 -6.12 37.38
C LYS A 57 -4.94 -4.69 37.63
N GLU A 58 -5.29 -4.37 38.87
CA GLU A 58 -5.80 -3.05 39.24
C GLU A 58 -4.77 -1.95 38.96
N LEU A 59 -3.50 -2.21 39.26
CA LEU A 59 -2.41 -1.26 38.99
C LEU A 59 -2.17 -1.09 37.48
N CYS A 60 -2.27 -2.18 36.71
CA CYS A 60 -2.15 -2.15 35.26
C CYS A 60 -3.25 -1.25 34.65
N GLU A 61 -4.50 -1.53 35.00
CA GLU A 61 -5.66 -0.82 34.46
C GLU A 61 -5.71 0.64 34.94
N SER A 62 -5.24 0.94 36.16
CA SER A 62 -5.14 2.33 36.65
C SER A 62 -4.07 3.16 35.95
N ASN A 63 -3.09 2.52 35.30
CA ASN A 63 -2.02 3.15 34.53
C ASN A 63 -2.23 3.01 33.01
N ASP A 64 -3.50 2.86 32.59
CA ASP A 64 -3.92 2.75 31.19
C ASP A 64 -3.36 1.53 30.42
N GLY A 65 -2.76 0.58 31.12
CA GLY A 65 -2.37 -0.70 30.55
C GLY A 65 -3.56 -1.64 30.34
N THR A 66 -3.35 -2.69 29.56
CA THR A 66 -4.31 -3.77 29.35
C THR A 66 -3.79 -5.05 29.99
N TRP A 67 -4.51 -5.57 30.98
CA TRP A 67 -4.13 -6.82 31.64
C TRP A 67 -4.45 -8.02 30.75
N THR A 68 -3.42 -8.78 30.39
CA THR A 68 -3.58 -10.04 29.66
C THR A 68 -3.37 -11.20 30.61
N PRO A 69 -4.43 -11.95 30.97
CA PRO A 69 -4.31 -13.10 31.85
C PRO A 69 -3.49 -14.19 31.17
N GLN A 70 -2.62 -14.85 31.92
CA GLN A 70 -1.85 -15.99 31.43
C GLN A 70 -2.00 -17.16 32.40
N ASN A 71 -2.23 -18.35 31.85
CA ASN A 71 -2.24 -19.58 32.62
C ASN A 71 -0.85 -20.23 32.52
N ILE A 72 0.09 -19.73 33.31
CA ILE A 72 1.49 -20.19 33.29
C ILE A 72 1.72 -21.16 34.46
N GLN A 73 2.25 -22.34 34.15
CA GLN A 73 2.82 -23.21 35.18
C GLN A 73 4.24 -22.72 35.48
N CYS A 74 4.45 -22.16 36.67
CA CYS A 74 5.74 -21.66 37.09
C CYS A 74 6.48 -22.67 37.99
N ILE A 75 7.81 -22.69 37.91
CA ILE A 75 8.65 -23.59 38.72
C ILE A 75 8.69 -23.15 40.20
N LYS A 76 8.45 -21.86 40.48
CA LYS A 76 8.46 -21.27 41.82
C LYS A 76 7.26 -20.35 42.02
N ALA A 77 6.45 -20.63 43.04
CA ALA A 77 5.27 -19.84 43.40
C ALA A 77 5.66 -18.52 44.11
N PRO A 78 4.82 -17.46 44.01
CA PRO A 78 3.56 -17.40 43.28
C PRO A 78 3.75 -17.25 41.75
N CYS A 79 2.89 -17.88 40.96
CA CYS A 79 2.92 -17.73 39.50
C CYS A 79 2.32 -16.39 39.08
N PRO A 80 2.93 -15.68 38.10
CA PRO A 80 2.29 -14.52 37.49
C PRO A 80 0.93 -14.94 36.92
N GLN A 81 -0.12 -14.22 37.30
CA GLN A 81 -1.49 -14.48 36.82
C GLN A 81 -1.76 -13.85 35.43
N GLY A 82 -0.76 -13.15 34.89
CA GLY A 82 -0.85 -12.37 33.66
C GLY A 82 0.28 -11.37 33.57
N TYR A 83 0.21 -10.54 32.54
CA TYR A 83 1.10 -9.39 32.35
C TYR A 83 0.29 -8.16 31.95
N CYS A 84 0.88 -6.99 32.17
CA CYS A 84 0.31 -5.73 31.73
C CYS A 84 0.90 -5.31 30.40
N ASP A 85 0.07 -5.12 29.37
CA ASP A 85 0.46 -4.54 28.10
C ASP A 85 0.11 -3.05 28.09
N PHE A 86 1.12 -2.21 28.31
CA PHE A 86 0.96 -0.76 28.26
C PHE A 86 0.83 -0.22 26.83
N TYR A 87 1.17 -1.00 25.81
CA TYR A 87 1.17 -0.55 24.41
C TYR A 87 -0.05 -0.99 23.63
N GLN A 88 -0.81 -1.97 24.12
CA GLN A 88 -1.97 -2.52 23.40
C GLN A 88 -2.96 -1.43 22.94
N LYS A 89 -3.35 -0.52 23.82
CA LYS A 89 -4.30 0.55 23.49
C LYS A 89 -3.73 1.55 22.48
N CYS A 90 -2.53 2.06 22.72
CA CYS A 90 -1.92 3.04 21.81
C CYS A 90 -1.62 2.43 20.43
N ASN A 91 -1.19 1.18 20.39
CA ASN A 91 -0.96 0.47 19.14
C ASN A 91 -2.29 0.30 18.40
N GLN A 92 -3.38 -0.03 19.10
CA GLN A 92 -4.70 -0.08 18.48
C GLN A 92 -5.13 1.27 17.90
N GLU A 93 -4.90 2.37 18.61
CA GLU A 93 -5.17 3.73 18.11
C GLU A 93 -4.32 4.08 16.89
N TYR A 94 -3.02 3.79 16.92
CA TYR A 94 -2.11 3.95 15.78
C TYR A 94 -2.60 3.16 14.57
N GLN A 95 -2.92 1.87 14.74
CA GLN A 95 -3.43 1.03 13.66
C GLN A 95 -4.77 1.55 13.12
N ASN A 96 -5.64 2.09 13.98
CA ASN A 96 -6.89 2.71 13.56
C ASN A 96 -6.67 4.00 12.76
N ALA A 97 -5.62 4.77 13.05
CA ALA A 97 -5.23 5.93 12.26
C ALA A 97 -4.52 5.56 10.95
N LEU A 98 -3.75 4.46 10.94
CA LEU A 98 -3.02 3.97 9.79
C LEU A 98 -3.95 3.44 8.70
N LYS A 99 -5.07 2.80 9.07
CA LYS A 99 -6.08 2.27 8.13
C LYS A 99 -6.61 3.31 7.12
N PRO A 100 -7.20 4.45 7.54
CA PRO A 100 -7.71 5.45 6.58
C PRO A 100 -6.58 6.11 5.78
N TYR A 101 -5.39 6.28 6.37
CA TYR A 101 -4.20 6.75 5.65
C TYR A 101 -3.83 5.80 4.50
N ASN A 102 -3.65 4.51 4.80
CA ASN A 102 -3.31 3.48 3.82
C ASN A 102 -4.39 3.31 2.76
N GLN A 103 -5.66 3.38 3.13
CA GLN A 103 -6.77 3.31 2.19
C GLN A 103 -6.80 4.53 1.25
N THR A 104 -6.53 5.73 1.77
CA THR A 104 -6.45 6.94 0.94
C THR A 104 -5.26 6.87 -0.01
N LYS A 105 -4.08 6.47 0.49
CA LYS A 105 -2.88 6.24 -0.31
C LYS A 105 -3.15 5.22 -1.41
N PHE A 106 -3.83 4.12 -1.10
CA PHE A 106 -4.25 3.13 -2.10
C PHE A 106 -5.09 3.76 -3.22
N TYR A 107 -6.12 4.55 -2.91
CA TYR A 107 -6.95 5.16 -3.95
C TYR A 107 -6.16 6.11 -4.85
N ILE A 108 -5.20 6.86 -4.31
CA ILE A 108 -4.35 7.73 -5.11
C ILE A 108 -3.48 6.90 -6.05
N PHE A 109 -2.78 5.90 -5.51
CA PHE A 109 -1.84 5.06 -6.28
C PHE A 109 -2.57 4.22 -7.34
N ALA A 110 -3.66 3.56 -6.95
CA ALA A 110 -4.48 2.78 -7.88
C ALA A 110 -5.15 3.68 -8.93
N GLY A 111 -5.63 4.86 -8.55
CA GLY A 111 -6.25 5.83 -9.46
C GLY A 111 -5.28 6.35 -10.50
N ILE A 112 -4.14 6.90 -10.07
CA ILE A 112 -3.08 7.40 -10.97
C ILE A 112 -2.53 6.24 -11.81
N GLY A 113 -2.26 5.09 -11.18
CA GLY A 113 -1.75 3.92 -11.86
C GLY A 113 -2.70 3.44 -12.96
N PHE A 114 -4.00 3.37 -12.68
CA PHE A 114 -5.01 3.02 -13.67
C PHE A 114 -5.07 4.04 -14.82
N LEU A 115 -5.01 5.34 -14.54
CA LEU A 115 -4.96 6.37 -15.59
C LEU A 115 -3.73 6.20 -16.50
N LEU A 116 -2.55 5.91 -15.93
CA LEU A 116 -1.33 5.66 -16.71
C LEU A 116 -1.42 4.38 -17.54
N LEU A 117 -2.06 3.32 -17.01
CA LEU A 117 -2.37 2.11 -17.78
C LEU A 117 -3.23 2.46 -19.01
N LEU A 118 -4.26 3.29 -18.85
CA LEU A 118 -5.10 3.74 -19.97
C LEU A 118 -4.29 4.55 -20.99
N VAL A 119 -3.50 5.52 -20.54
CA VAL A 119 -2.63 6.32 -21.44
C VAL A 119 -1.65 5.42 -22.20
N GLY A 120 -1.06 4.45 -21.52
CA GLY A 120 -0.17 3.46 -22.12
C GLY A 120 -0.89 2.61 -23.17
N LEU A 121 -2.13 2.18 -22.90
CA LEU A 121 -2.93 1.34 -23.79
C LEU A 121 -3.34 2.05 -25.10
N PHE A 122 -3.66 3.34 -25.05
CA PHE A 122 -4.18 4.09 -26.21
C PHE A 122 -3.11 4.83 -27.01
N THR A 123 -1.89 4.97 -26.49
CA THR A 123 -0.79 5.64 -27.19
C THR A 123 -0.09 4.69 -28.18
N LYS A 124 0.21 5.19 -29.38
CA LYS A 124 0.96 4.44 -30.41
C LYS A 124 2.48 4.58 -30.31
N GLU A 125 2.95 5.59 -29.57
CA GLU A 125 4.38 5.83 -29.36
C GLU A 125 4.95 4.83 -28.35
N ASN A 126 5.88 3.99 -28.81
CA ASN A 126 6.47 2.91 -28.01
C ASN A 126 7.00 3.38 -26.65
N LEU A 127 7.62 4.56 -26.59
CA LEU A 127 8.19 5.10 -25.36
C LEU A 127 7.10 5.40 -24.32
N ILE A 128 6.01 6.06 -24.74
CA ILE A 128 4.90 6.43 -23.84
C ILE A 128 4.10 5.18 -23.47
N GLN A 129 3.89 4.27 -24.41
CA GLN A 129 3.22 3.00 -24.17
C GLN A 129 3.93 2.16 -23.10
N LEU A 130 5.24 1.91 -23.28
CA LEU A 130 6.05 1.14 -22.32
C LEU A 130 6.08 1.79 -20.94
N THR A 131 6.34 3.10 -20.90
CA THR A 131 6.46 3.84 -19.64
C THR A 131 5.12 3.92 -18.91
N GLY A 132 4.02 4.20 -19.63
CA GLY A 132 2.67 4.28 -19.06
C GLY A 132 2.19 2.95 -18.51
N LEU A 133 2.40 1.85 -19.25
CA LEU A 133 2.04 0.51 -18.78
C LEU A 133 2.89 0.07 -17.58
N ALA A 134 4.21 0.29 -17.61
CA ALA A 134 5.10 -0.08 -16.52
C ALA A 134 4.83 0.74 -15.25
N THR A 135 4.80 2.07 -15.36
CA THR A 135 4.52 2.97 -14.23
C THR A 135 3.12 2.71 -13.67
N GLY A 136 2.13 2.56 -14.55
CA GLY A 136 0.76 2.28 -14.15
C GLY A 136 0.63 0.96 -13.38
N GLY A 137 1.29 -0.10 -13.85
CA GLY A 137 1.31 -1.40 -13.18
C GLY A 137 1.99 -1.34 -11.82
N ILE A 138 3.15 -0.67 -11.71
CA ILE A 138 3.89 -0.53 -10.46
C ILE A 138 3.06 0.25 -9.42
N LEU A 139 2.45 1.37 -9.80
CA LEU A 139 1.64 2.17 -8.87
C LEU A 139 0.40 1.41 -8.39
N VAL A 140 -0.30 0.69 -9.27
CA VAL A 140 -1.43 -0.16 -8.85
C VAL A 140 -0.95 -1.22 -7.87
N PHE A 141 0.18 -1.88 -8.16
CA PHE A 141 0.77 -2.89 -7.27
C PHE A 141 1.18 -2.33 -5.91
N GLU A 142 1.84 -1.18 -5.87
CA GLU A 142 2.25 -0.51 -4.64
C GLU A 142 1.03 -0.09 -3.79
N GLY A 143 -0.02 0.39 -4.45
CA GLY A 143 -1.30 0.65 -3.80
C GLY A 143 -1.87 -0.62 -3.14
N ILE A 144 -1.87 -1.76 -3.84
CA ILE A 144 -2.35 -3.04 -3.30
C ILE A 144 -1.60 -3.39 -2.01
N VAL A 145 -0.26 -3.36 -2.06
CA VAL A 145 0.60 -3.71 -0.92
C VAL A 145 0.33 -2.80 0.28
N THR A 146 0.12 -1.50 0.03
CA THR A 146 -0.15 -0.51 1.08
C THR A 146 -1.46 -0.76 1.83
N ASN A 147 -2.49 -1.29 1.18
CA ASN A 147 -3.83 -1.45 1.75
C ASN A 147 -4.26 -2.92 1.89
N LEU A 148 -3.31 -3.84 2.11
CA LEU A 148 -3.59 -5.27 2.29
C LEU A 148 -4.46 -5.59 3.51
N GLU A 149 -4.54 -4.69 4.49
CA GLU A 149 -5.45 -4.84 5.63
C GLU A 149 -6.91 -4.84 5.20
N ASN A 150 -7.29 -3.94 4.27
CA ASN A 150 -8.64 -3.85 3.75
C ASN A 150 -8.79 -4.67 2.44
N LYS A 151 -8.69 -5.99 2.60
CA LYS A 151 -8.71 -6.97 1.50
C LYS A 151 -9.94 -6.82 0.59
N LEU A 152 -11.10 -6.48 1.17
CA LEU A 152 -12.35 -6.34 0.42
C LEU A 152 -12.32 -5.15 -0.53
N VAL A 153 -11.87 -3.98 -0.05
CA VAL A 153 -11.73 -2.78 -0.89
C VAL A 153 -10.73 -3.01 -2.02
N VAL A 154 -9.58 -3.60 -1.71
CA VAL A 154 -8.56 -3.94 -2.70
C VAL A 154 -9.12 -4.90 -3.75
N PHE A 155 -9.77 -5.99 -3.32
CA PHE A 155 -10.34 -6.98 -4.23
C PHE A 155 -11.35 -6.39 -5.20
N ILE A 156 -12.32 -5.61 -4.70
CA ILE A 156 -13.35 -4.98 -5.53
C ILE A 156 -12.71 -3.99 -6.53
N SER A 157 -11.76 -3.18 -6.07
CA SER A 157 -11.07 -2.21 -6.92
C SER A 157 -10.27 -2.88 -8.03
N LEU A 158 -9.59 -3.99 -7.74
CA LEU A 158 -8.85 -4.75 -8.75
C LEU A 158 -9.77 -5.43 -9.75
N LEU A 159 -10.90 -5.98 -9.30
CA LEU A 159 -11.90 -6.57 -10.18
C LEU A 159 -12.45 -5.52 -11.15
N LEU A 160 -12.71 -4.31 -10.66
CA LEU A 160 -13.16 -3.18 -11.47
C LEU A 160 -12.08 -2.74 -12.47
N ILE A 161 -10.84 -2.53 -12.03
CA ILE A 161 -9.71 -2.18 -12.90
C ILE A 161 -9.54 -3.23 -13.99
N LEU A 162 -9.52 -4.51 -13.62
CA LEU A 162 -9.37 -5.63 -14.55
C LEU A 162 -10.50 -5.67 -15.57
N SER A 163 -11.75 -5.50 -15.12
CA SER A 163 -12.92 -5.53 -16.00
C SER A 163 -12.88 -4.39 -17.01
N ILE A 164 -12.64 -3.16 -16.56
CA ILE A 164 -12.59 -1.99 -17.45
C ILE A 164 -11.39 -2.09 -18.39
N PHE A 165 -10.19 -2.32 -17.85
CA PHE A 165 -8.97 -2.42 -18.63
C PHE A 165 -9.05 -3.55 -19.66
N GLY A 166 -9.56 -4.73 -19.26
CA GLY A 166 -9.74 -5.88 -20.13
C GLY A 166 -10.69 -5.61 -21.29
N VAL A 167 -11.85 -5.00 -21.03
CA VAL A 167 -12.82 -4.63 -22.08
C VAL A 167 -12.22 -3.61 -23.04
N LEU A 168 -11.53 -2.60 -22.53
CA LEU A 168 -10.89 -1.57 -23.37
C LEU A 168 -9.76 -2.16 -24.21
N ALA A 169 -8.89 -2.97 -23.62
CA ALA A 169 -7.80 -3.64 -24.32
C ALA A 169 -8.33 -4.54 -25.45
N TYR A 170 -9.37 -5.33 -25.17
CA TYR A 170 -10.05 -6.16 -26.16
C TYR A 170 -10.57 -5.33 -27.35
N ARG A 171 -11.24 -4.20 -27.08
CA ARG A 171 -11.74 -3.29 -28.13
C ARG A 171 -10.62 -2.71 -28.98
N VAL A 172 -9.52 -2.26 -28.37
CA VAL A 172 -8.37 -1.68 -29.08
C VAL A 172 -7.74 -2.71 -30.01
N ILE A 173 -7.53 -3.94 -29.53
CA ILE A 173 -6.95 -5.04 -30.31
C ILE A 173 -7.86 -5.41 -31.49
N ASN A 174 -9.16 -5.59 -31.26
CA ASN A 174 -10.10 -5.94 -32.33
C ASN A 174 -10.16 -4.86 -33.43
N LYS A 175 -10.22 -3.59 -33.05
CA LYS A 175 -10.22 -2.48 -34.01
C LYS A 175 -8.95 -2.46 -34.85
N SER A 176 -7.78 -2.67 -34.24
CA SER A 176 -6.50 -2.75 -34.94
C SER A 176 -6.47 -3.90 -35.96
N ASN A 177 -7.09 -5.05 -35.63
CA ASN A 177 -7.20 -6.19 -36.54
C ASN A 177 -8.11 -5.91 -37.74
N GLU A 178 -9.24 -5.23 -37.54
CA GLU A 178 -10.14 -4.84 -38.62
C GLU A 178 -9.47 -3.86 -39.60
N ASP A 179 -8.79 -2.84 -39.08
CA ASP A 179 -8.05 -1.86 -39.90
C ASP A 179 -6.95 -2.54 -40.73
N SER A 180 -6.27 -3.54 -40.14
CA SER A 180 -5.26 -4.34 -40.83
C SER A 180 -5.83 -5.20 -41.95
N LYS A 181 -7.05 -5.75 -41.79
CA LYS A 181 -7.74 -6.54 -42.84
C LYS A 181 -8.19 -5.65 -43.99
N LYS A 182 -8.78 -4.48 -43.73
CA LYS A 182 -9.21 -3.52 -44.77
C LYS A 182 -8.04 -3.09 -45.66
N LYS A 183 -6.87 -2.82 -45.07
CA LYS A 183 -5.67 -2.43 -45.81
C LYS A 183 -5.13 -3.54 -46.74
N LYS A 184 -5.40 -4.81 -46.44
CA LYS A 184 -5.02 -5.97 -47.27
C LYS A 184 -6.02 -6.26 -48.39
N SER A 185 -7.30 -5.90 -48.24
CA SER A 185 -8.36 -6.17 -49.23
C SER A 185 -8.57 -5.04 -50.25
N GLY A 186 -8.03 -3.85 -50.00
CA GLY A 186 -8.07 -2.70 -50.93
C GLY A 186 -6.83 -2.58 -51.85
N LYS A 187 -6.05 -3.65 -51.95
CA LYS A 187 -4.97 -3.87 -52.92
C LYS A 187 -5.33 -5.09 -53.74
#